data_AF-A0A3M1J502-F1
#
_entry.id   AF-A0A3M1J502-F1
#
_cell.length_a   1.000
_cell.length_b   1.000
_cell.length_c   1.000
_cell.angle_alpha   90.00
_cell.angle_beta   90.00
_cell.angle_gamma   90.00
#
_symmetry.space_group_name_H-M   'P 1'
#
loop_
_entity.id
_entity.type
_entity.pdbx_description
1 polymer ?
#
loop_
_entity_poly.entity_id
_entity_poly.type
_entity_poly.pdbx_seq_one_letter_code
_entity_poly.pdbx_strand_id
1 'polypeptide(L)'
;MIKYVTGIRYMPPWPPDREYSHFIGERYLTDQEIQLIGDWVDGGMPQGDPTLEPPLPTFTAGSQIGVPDKVLQMSEEYRIEGNNTDDYRVFVLPTGFTEDREIAALEFRPGNSRAV
;
A
#
# COMPACT_ATOMS: atom_id res chain seq x y z
N MET A 1 3.39 -15.60 4.20
CA MET A 1 2.53 -14.97 3.18
C MET A 1 3.25 -14.81 1.85
N ILE A 2 4.40 -14.12 1.79
CA ILE A 2 5.14 -13.83 0.54
C ILE A 2 5.30 -15.06 -0.35
N LYS A 3 5.92 -16.15 0.15
CA LYS A 3 6.11 -17.40 -0.60
C LYS A 3 4.81 -17.99 -1.16
N TYR A 4 3.71 -17.91 -0.40
CA TYR A 4 2.43 -18.47 -0.83
C TYR A 4 1.86 -17.67 -2.02
N VAL A 5 1.78 -16.34 -1.90
CA VAL A 5 1.19 -15.50 -2.94
C VAL A 5 2.02 -15.42 -4.22
N THR A 6 3.35 -15.52 -4.13
CA THR A 6 4.21 -15.63 -5.32
C THR A 6 4.14 -17.03 -5.94
N GLY A 7 4.10 -18.08 -5.11
CA GLY A 7 3.99 -19.47 -5.58
C GLY A 7 2.72 -19.77 -6.37
N ILE A 8 1.58 -19.21 -5.94
CA ILE A 8 0.31 -19.31 -6.69
C ILE A 8 0.18 -18.28 -7.81
N ARG A 9 1.22 -17.46 -8.07
CA ARG A 9 1.25 -16.39 -9.07
C ARG A 9 0.16 -15.33 -8.89
N TYR A 10 -0.32 -15.16 -7.65
CA TYR A 10 -1.21 -14.05 -7.29
C TYR A 10 -0.44 -12.72 -7.27
N MET A 11 0.83 -12.78 -6.84
CA MET A 11 1.76 -11.65 -6.86
C MET A 11 2.99 -11.98 -7.72
N PRO A 12 3.54 -10.99 -8.43
CA PRO A 12 2.94 -9.70 -8.74
C PRO A 12 1.69 -9.87 -9.64
N PRO A 13 0.65 -9.03 -9.47
CA PRO A 13 -0.53 -9.11 -10.30
C PRO A 13 -0.17 -8.69 -11.73
N TRP A 14 -0.40 -9.59 -12.68
CA TRP A 14 -0.23 -9.34 -14.11
C TRP A 14 -1.45 -9.88 -14.86
N PRO A 15 -2.51 -9.07 -15.01
CA PRO A 15 -3.72 -9.48 -15.72
C PRO A 15 -3.53 -9.89 -17.19
N PRO A 16 -2.58 -9.30 -17.98
CA PRO A 16 -2.39 -9.70 -19.37
C PRO A 16 -1.96 -11.16 -19.52
N ASP A 17 -2.52 -11.84 -20.53
CA ASP A 17 -2.15 -13.20 -20.89
C ASP A 17 -0.75 -13.22 -21.53
N ARG A 18 0.17 -13.89 -20.85
CA ARG A 18 1.57 -14.02 -21.24
C ARG A 18 1.78 -14.92 -22.45
N GLU A 19 0.88 -15.86 -22.70
CA GLU A 19 1.00 -16.81 -23.80
C GLU A 19 0.39 -16.24 -25.10
N TYR A 20 -0.40 -15.17 -24.99
CA TYR A 20 -1.01 -14.50 -26.13
C TYR A 20 -0.11 -13.41 -26.74
N SER A 21 0.46 -12.53 -25.91
CA SER A 21 1.33 -11.45 -26.37
C SER A 21 2.30 -11.01 -25.27
N HIS A 22 3.48 -10.55 -25.68
CA HIS A 22 4.49 -10.01 -24.77
C HIS A 22 4.54 -8.49 -24.80
N PHE A 23 4.68 -7.89 -23.62
CA PHE A 23 4.88 -6.45 -23.44
C PHE A 23 6.30 -6.13 -22.96
N ILE A 24 6.77 -4.91 -23.21
CA ILE A 24 8.00 -4.43 -22.56
C ILE A 24 7.66 -4.11 -21.10
N GLY A 25 8.46 -4.64 -20.17
CA GLY A 25 8.28 -4.39 -18.73
C GLY A 25 7.20 -5.24 -18.07
N GLU A 26 7.00 -6.48 -18.54
CA GLU A 26 6.06 -7.41 -17.91
C GLU A 26 6.41 -7.64 -16.45
N ARG A 27 5.42 -7.54 -15.57
CA ARG A 27 5.59 -7.68 -14.13
C ARG A 27 5.09 -9.03 -13.67
N TYR A 28 5.70 -10.11 -14.17
CA TYR A 28 5.49 -11.47 -13.69
C TYR A 28 6.81 -12.06 -13.18
N LEU A 29 6.73 -13.16 -12.43
CA LEU A 29 7.89 -13.92 -11.99
C LEU A 29 8.05 -15.21 -12.80
N THR A 30 9.26 -15.48 -13.26
CA THR A 30 9.68 -16.79 -13.77
C THR A 30 9.66 -17.82 -12.65
N ASP A 31 9.64 -19.12 -12.99
CA ASP A 31 9.69 -20.18 -11.97
C ASP A 31 10.96 -20.10 -11.12
N GLN A 32 12.09 -19.68 -11.72
CA GLN A 32 13.35 -19.49 -11.00
C GLN A 32 13.26 -18.35 -9.98
N GLU A 33 12.64 -17.23 -10.34
CA GLU A 33 12.45 -16.11 -9.40
C GLU A 33 11.47 -16.47 -8.28
N ILE A 34 10.40 -17.22 -8.58
CA ILE A 34 9.48 -17.74 -7.57
C ILE A 34 10.23 -18.64 -6.57
N GLN A 35 11.07 -19.55 -7.07
CA GLN A 35 11.87 -20.43 -6.23
C GLN A 35 12.84 -19.64 -5.36
N LEU A 36 13.56 -18.66 -5.94
CA LEU A 36 14.50 -17.80 -5.23
C LEU A 36 13.82 -17.06 -4.06
N ILE A 37 12.63 -16.48 -4.30
CA ILE A 37 11.84 -15.82 -3.25
C ILE A 37 11.39 -16.84 -2.19
N GLY A 38 10.98 -18.04 -2.62
CA GLY A 38 10.58 -19.13 -1.73
C GLY A 38 11.69 -19.55 -0.78
N ASP A 39 12.90 -19.76 -1.31
CA ASP A 39 14.09 -20.14 -0.54
C ASP A 39 14.50 -19.04 0.44
N TRP A 40 14.42 -17.77 0.02
CA TRP A 40 14.69 -16.63 0.91
C TRP A 40 13.69 -16.55 2.07
N VAL A 41 12.40 -16.81 1.82
CA VAL A 41 11.38 -16.86 2.88
C VAL A 41 11.64 -18.03 3.83
N ASP A 42 11.93 -19.21 3.30
CA ASP A 42 12.23 -20.40 4.12
C ASP A 42 13.51 -20.22 4.95
N GLY A 43 14.48 -19.46 4.43
CA GLY A 43 15.70 -19.06 5.12
C GLY A 43 15.53 -17.99 6.20
N GLY A 44 14.29 -17.56 6.48
CA GLY A 44 14.00 -16.58 7.54
C GLY A 44 14.08 -15.12 7.10
N MET A 45 14.03 -14.85 5.79
CA MET A 45 14.01 -13.50 5.22
C MET A 45 15.22 -12.63 5.65
N PRO A 46 16.46 -13.11 5.50
CA PRO A 46 17.64 -12.34 5.89
C PRO A 46 17.72 -11.02 5.10
N GLN A 47 18.16 -9.97 5.79
CA GLN A 47 18.46 -8.67 5.18
C GLN A 47 19.59 -8.85 4.14
N GLY A 48 19.50 -8.08 3.05
CA GLY A 48 20.57 -8.00 2.06
C GLY A 48 21.79 -7.23 2.59
N ASP A 49 22.72 -6.87 1.70
CA ASP A 49 23.86 -6.02 2.06
C ASP A 49 23.38 -4.62 2.46
N PRO A 50 23.54 -4.20 3.73
CA PRO A 50 23.09 -2.88 4.20
C PRO A 50 23.78 -1.71 3.49
N THR A 51 24.95 -1.93 2.87
CA THR A 51 25.67 -0.89 2.13
C THR A 51 25.02 -0.54 0.78
N LEU A 52 24.15 -1.43 0.27
CA LEU A 52 23.37 -1.23 -0.95
C LEU A 52 21.98 -0.65 -0.67
N GLU A 53 21.62 -0.45 0.59
CA GLU A 53 20.31 0.08 0.95
C GLU A 53 20.23 1.57 0.57
N PRO A 54 19.15 1.97 -0.13
CA PRO A 54 18.89 3.39 -0.33
C PRO A 54 18.57 4.04 1.02
N PRO A 55 18.93 5.31 1.23
CA PRO A 55 18.55 6.02 2.44
C PRO A 55 17.02 6.07 2.56
N LEU A 56 16.51 5.86 3.78
CA LEU A 56 15.09 6.02 4.04
C LEU A 56 14.65 7.45 3.73
N PRO A 57 13.48 7.64 3.10
CA PRO A 57 12.95 8.98 2.91
C PRO A 57 12.66 9.63 4.27
N THR A 58 12.88 10.93 4.35
CA THR A 58 12.51 11.71 5.54
C THR A 58 11.00 11.89 5.55
N PHE A 59 10.31 11.21 6.47
CA PHE A 59 8.89 11.41 6.70
C PHE A 59 8.67 12.64 7.58
N THR A 60 8.10 13.70 7.01
CA THR A 60 7.73 14.92 7.73
C THR A 60 6.58 14.63 8.69
N ALA A 61 6.75 15.05 9.95
CA ALA A 61 5.69 14.99 10.93
C ALA A 61 4.61 16.05 10.62
N GLY A 62 3.35 15.72 10.90
CA GLY A 62 2.22 16.64 10.71
C GLY A 62 1.59 16.53 9.32
N SER A 63 0.96 17.61 8.89
CA SER A 63 0.26 17.71 7.61
C SER A 63 1.21 18.15 6.50
N GLN A 64 1.20 17.45 5.38
CA GLN A 64 1.99 17.80 4.19
C GLN A 64 1.43 19.01 3.45
N ILE A 65 0.16 19.36 3.69
CA ILE A 65 -0.49 20.53 3.10
C ILE A 65 -0.34 21.79 3.96
N GLY A 66 0.43 21.73 5.05
CA GLY A 66 0.60 22.83 6.00
C GLY A 66 -0.52 22.88 7.03
N VAL A 67 -1.04 24.08 7.32
CA VAL A 67 -2.16 24.26 8.25
C VAL A 67 -3.48 24.15 7.46
N PRO A 68 -4.33 23.14 7.72
CA PRO A 68 -5.61 23.03 7.03
C PRO A 68 -6.62 24.04 7.58
N ASP A 69 -7.45 24.59 6.70
CA ASP A 69 -8.59 25.45 7.09
C ASP A 69 -9.73 24.67 7.75
N LYS A 70 -9.81 23.36 7.48
CA LYS A 70 -10.84 22.47 8.00
C LYS A 70 -10.26 21.08 8.24
N VAL A 71 -10.56 20.51 9.40
CA VAL A 71 -10.27 19.10 9.72
C VAL A 71 -11.59 18.39 9.91
N LEU A 72 -11.81 17.32 9.14
CA LEU A 72 -12.95 16.42 9.30
C LEU A 72 -12.44 15.14 9.98
N GLN A 73 -13.10 14.74 11.06
CA GLN A 73 -12.76 13.53 11.81
C GLN A 73 -13.91 12.55 11.76
N MET A 74 -13.61 11.25 11.76
CA MET A 74 -14.62 10.24 12.00
C MET A 74 -15.17 10.40 13.41
N SER A 75 -16.48 10.22 13.59
CA SER A 75 -17.12 10.27 14.90
C SER A 75 -16.71 9.11 15.80
N GLU A 76 -16.36 7.97 15.19
CA GLU A 76 -15.96 6.74 15.86
C GLU A 76 -14.79 6.11 15.11
N GLU A 77 -13.97 5.36 15.83
CA GLU A 77 -12.87 4.61 15.24
C GLU A 77 -13.38 3.44 14.39
N TYR A 78 -12.74 3.21 13.24
CA TYR A 78 -12.99 2.01 12.46
C TYR A 78 -11.95 0.93 12.78
N ARG A 79 -12.43 -0.23 13.24
CA ARG A 79 -11.56 -1.37 13.54
C ARG A 79 -11.22 -2.13 12.26
N ILE A 80 -9.95 -2.14 11.91
CA ILE A 80 -9.40 -3.00 10.85
C ILE A 80 -9.14 -4.39 11.46
N GLU A 81 -9.78 -5.43 10.92
CA GLU A 81 -9.75 -6.78 11.48
C GLU A 81 -8.38 -7.47 11.37
N GLY A 82 -7.50 -7.01 10.47
CA GLY A 82 -6.13 -7.55 10.35
C GLY A 82 -6.07 -9.01 9.86
N ASN A 83 -7.07 -9.44 9.09
CA ASN A 83 -7.23 -10.81 8.59
C ASN A 83 -6.56 -11.06 7.22
N ASN A 84 -5.75 -10.12 6.72
CA ASN A 84 -5.12 -10.15 5.39
C ASN A 84 -6.09 -10.21 4.20
N THR A 85 -7.34 -9.77 4.38
CA THR A 85 -8.25 -9.51 3.26
C THR A 85 -8.35 -8.01 3.01
N ASP A 86 -8.64 -7.63 1.77
CA ASP A 86 -8.92 -6.24 1.45
C ASP A 86 -10.21 -5.77 2.16
N ASP A 87 -10.18 -4.59 2.77
CA ASP A 87 -11.29 -3.99 3.50
C ASP A 87 -11.56 -2.59 2.96
N TYR A 88 -12.32 -2.55 1.86
CA TYR A 88 -12.67 -1.31 1.20
C TYR A 88 -13.91 -0.68 1.85
N ARG A 89 -13.76 0.56 2.33
CA ARG A 89 -14.83 1.28 3.03
C ARG A 89 -15.00 2.69 2.50
N VAL A 90 -16.26 3.15 2.52
CA VAL A 90 -16.64 4.52 2.23
C VAL A 90 -17.14 5.15 3.52
N PHE A 91 -16.53 6.28 3.88
CA PHE A 91 -16.94 7.08 5.03
C PHE A 91 -17.56 8.39 4.53
N VAL A 92 -18.71 8.75 5.10
CA VAL A 92 -19.36 10.03 4.83
C VAL A 92 -19.09 10.95 6.01
N LEU A 93 -18.35 12.03 5.76
CA LEU A 93 -17.99 13.01 6.79
C LEU A 93 -18.79 14.31 6.55
N PRO A 94 -19.64 14.73 7.49
CA PRO A 94 -20.34 16.01 7.38
C PRO A 94 -19.36 17.19 7.36
N THR A 95 -19.40 18.00 6.32
CA THR A 95 -18.47 19.13 6.15
C THR A 95 -18.86 20.35 7.01
N GLY A 96 -20.16 20.52 7.23
CA GLY A 96 -20.73 21.67 7.94
C GLY A 96 -20.56 23.00 7.19
N PHE A 97 -20.29 22.99 5.88
CA PHE A 97 -20.29 24.21 5.07
C PHE A 97 -21.72 24.67 4.79
N THR A 98 -21.96 25.96 4.88
CA THR A 98 -23.26 26.59 4.61
C THR A 98 -23.34 27.26 3.24
N GLU A 99 -22.22 27.26 2.51
CA GLU A 99 -22.08 27.83 1.17
C GLU A 99 -21.09 26.98 0.37
N ASP A 100 -21.12 27.12 -0.95
CA ASP A 100 -20.26 26.38 -1.85
C ASP A 100 -18.78 26.74 -1.62
N ARG A 101 -17.92 25.72 -1.69
CA ARG A 101 -16.47 25.83 -1.47
C ARG A 101 -15.74 25.00 -2.52
N GLU A 102 -14.64 25.54 -3.02
CA GLU A 102 -13.69 24.80 -3.83
C GLU A 102 -12.60 24.20 -2.93
N ILE A 103 -12.15 22.99 -3.27
CA ILE A 103 -11.10 22.28 -2.53
C ILE A 103 -9.81 22.36 -3.35
N ALA A 104 -8.82 23.10 -2.85
CA ALA A 104 -7.51 23.19 -3.49
C ALA A 104 -6.57 22.02 -3.10
N ALA A 105 -6.72 21.48 -1.90
CA ALA A 105 -5.91 20.39 -1.38
C ALA A 105 -6.70 19.54 -0.38
N LEU A 106 -6.40 18.24 -0.35
CA LEU A 106 -6.97 17.28 0.60
C LEU A 106 -5.85 16.33 1.05
N GLU A 107 -5.80 16.05 2.35
CA GLU A 107 -4.89 15.07 2.93
C GLU A 107 -5.67 14.08 3.80
N PHE A 108 -5.44 12.79 3.61
CA PHE A 108 -5.92 11.75 4.51
C PHE A 108 -4.82 11.42 5.52
N ARG A 109 -5.15 11.51 6.81
CA ARG A 109 -4.22 11.18 7.89
C ARG A 109 -4.82 10.06 8.75
N PRO A 110 -4.36 8.81 8.59
CA PRO A 110 -4.87 7.70 9.39
C PRO A 110 -4.41 7.86 10.85
N GLY A 111 -5.27 7.46 11.79
CA GLY A 111 -4.88 7.34 13.21
C GLY A 111 -3.84 6.24 13.44
N ASN A 112 -3.75 5.26 12.52
CA ASN A 112 -2.79 4.16 12.54
C ASN A 112 -2.13 3.98 11.16
N SER A 113 -0.98 4.61 10.96
CA SER A 113 -0.17 4.52 9.72
C SER A 113 0.53 3.17 9.52
N ARG A 114 0.39 2.22 10.45
CA ARG A 114 0.86 0.84 10.26
C ARG A 114 -0.17 -0.04 9.57
N ALA A 115 -1.43 0.39 9.54
CA ALA A 115 -2.55 -0.37 8.99
C ALA A 115 -3.11 0.22 7.68
N VAL A 116 -2.81 1.50 7.39
CA VAL A 116 -3.23 2.24 6.19
C VAL A 116 -2.03 2.96 5.60
#